data_AF-A0A8H5D9P9-F1
#
_entry.id   AF-A0A8H5D9P9-F1
#
_cell.length_a   1.000
_cell.length_b   1.000
_cell.length_c   1.000
_cell.angle_alpha   90.00
_cell.angle_beta   90.00
_cell.angle_gamma   90.00
#
_symmetry.space_group_name_H-M   'P 1'
#
loop_
_entity.id
_entity.type
_entity.pdbx_description
1 polymer ?
#
loop_
_entity_poly.entity_id
_entity_poly.type
_entity_poly.pdbx_seq_one_letter_code
_entity_poly.pdbx_strand_id
1 'polypeptide(L)'
;MDPSFYEILGVPVTASTDDIRHAYKQKALETHPDKLDPSAGEEEKKEAEKKFHLVYESFETLSDPLKRRAYDFRMGFTRTPFSRRSTSELSSELSELSQNVERVMKERAAWARRQEELYRKRLEEIRERIRRSREQTETASASTEQQPEKEEEIPVVEQFVFDGIFINLDCKLKPHDEWERRKKLVEQRRAQRLSGNAFCQEAVVS
;
A
#
# COMPACT_ATOMS: atom_id res chain seq x y z
N MET A 1 -35.80 0.89 27.54
CA MET A 1 -34.88 -0.15 27.06
C MET A 1 -34.89 -0.05 25.55
N ASP A 2 -33.74 0.22 24.96
CA ASP A 2 -33.63 0.28 23.49
C ASP A 2 -33.85 -1.14 22.92
N PRO A 3 -34.55 -1.29 21.79
CA PRO A 3 -34.82 -2.59 21.20
C PRO A 3 -33.52 -3.28 20.77
N SER A 4 -33.45 -4.59 20.95
CA SER A 4 -32.28 -5.36 20.50
C SER A 4 -32.17 -5.37 18.97
N PHE A 5 -30.97 -5.44 18.41
CA PHE A 5 -30.76 -5.61 16.96
C PHE A 5 -31.44 -6.86 16.41
N TYR A 6 -31.56 -7.91 17.23
CA TYR A 6 -32.32 -9.12 16.89
C TYR A 6 -33.83 -8.83 16.80
N GLU A 7 -34.37 -8.01 17.70
CA GLU A 7 -35.78 -7.61 17.71
C GLU A 7 -36.12 -6.67 16.53
N ILE A 8 -35.21 -5.75 16.19
CA ILE A 8 -35.37 -4.83 15.05
C ILE A 8 -35.46 -5.60 13.73
N LEU A 9 -34.61 -6.63 13.56
CA LEU A 9 -34.66 -7.51 12.39
C LEU A 9 -35.77 -8.58 12.48
N GLY A 10 -36.35 -8.80 13.66
CA GLY A 10 -37.38 -9.81 13.89
C GLY A 10 -36.85 -11.25 13.85
N VAL A 11 -35.58 -11.46 14.21
CA VAL A 11 -34.92 -12.78 14.19
C VAL A 11 -34.56 -13.23 15.59
N PRO A 12 -34.53 -14.55 15.88
CA PRO A 12 -34.04 -15.04 17.15
C PRO A 12 -32.52 -14.84 17.28
N VAL A 13 -32.02 -14.76 18.52
CA VAL A 13 -30.57 -14.64 18.81
C VAL A 13 -29.76 -15.82 18.24
N THR A 14 -30.40 -16.98 18.06
CA THR A 14 -29.83 -18.19 17.48
C THR A 14 -29.86 -18.24 15.95
N ALA A 15 -30.33 -17.19 15.27
CA ALA A 15 -30.47 -17.16 13.82
C ALA A 15 -29.12 -17.30 13.10
N SER A 16 -29.14 -17.97 11.93
CA SER A 16 -27.99 -18.07 11.05
C SER A 16 -27.69 -16.72 10.38
N THR A 17 -26.47 -16.55 9.86
CA THR A 17 -26.11 -15.36 9.07
C THR A 17 -26.95 -15.24 7.80
N ASP A 18 -27.42 -16.36 7.24
CA ASP A 18 -28.31 -16.35 6.08
C ASP A 18 -29.72 -15.86 6.43
N ASP A 19 -30.26 -16.29 7.57
CA ASP A 19 -31.55 -15.82 8.09
C ASP A 19 -31.52 -14.31 8.37
N ILE A 20 -30.42 -13.82 8.95
CA ILE A 20 -30.21 -12.39 9.20
C ILE A 20 -30.20 -11.60 7.88
N ARG A 21 -29.54 -12.14 6.84
CA ARG A 21 -29.52 -11.51 5.51
C ARG A 21 -30.90 -11.52 4.85
N HIS A 22 -31.65 -12.60 5.01
CA HIS A 22 -33.02 -12.67 4.50
C HIS A 22 -33.93 -11.66 5.22
N ALA A 23 -33.87 -11.62 6.55
CA ALA A 23 -34.67 -10.70 7.36
C ALA A 23 -34.38 -9.23 7.02
N TYR A 24 -33.10 -8.88 6.86
CA TYR A 24 -32.69 -7.56 6.40
C TYR A 24 -33.32 -7.19 5.06
N LYS A 25 -33.30 -8.09 4.06
CA LYS A 25 -33.92 -7.82 2.75
C LYS A 25 -35.41 -7.52 2.86
N GLN A 26 -36.14 -8.28 3.67
CA GLN A 26 -37.58 -8.06 3.87
C GLN A 26 -37.84 -6.74 4.59
N LYS A 27 -37.11 -6.48 5.69
CA LYS A 27 -37.23 -5.25 6.47
C LYS A 27 -36.84 -4.00 5.68
N ALA A 28 -35.80 -4.09 4.86
CA ALA A 28 -35.39 -3.00 3.98
C ALA A 28 -36.48 -2.66 2.97
N LEU A 29 -37.17 -3.64 2.41
CA LEU A 29 -38.30 -3.43 1.50
C LEU A 29 -39.54 -2.89 2.20
N GLU A 30 -39.75 -3.18 3.49
CA GLU A 30 -40.85 -2.64 4.29
C GLU A 30 -40.60 -1.18 4.72
N THR A 31 -39.35 -0.87 5.07
CA THR A 31 -38.95 0.43 5.63
C THR A 31 -38.43 1.41 4.57
N HIS A 32 -38.42 1.02 3.30
CA HIS A 32 -37.91 1.88 2.22
C HIS A 32 -38.80 3.13 2.04
N PRO A 33 -38.22 4.35 2.03
CA PRO A 33 -38.99 5.59 1.94
C PRO A 33 -39.75 5.75 0.60
N ASP A 34 -39.36 5.02 -0.45
CA ASP A 34 -40.04 5.02 -1.77
C ASP A 34 -41.40 4.30 -1.76
N LYS A 35 -41.68 3.47 -0.75
CA LYS A 35 -43.02 2.86 -0.59
C LYS A 35 -44.03 3.78 0.08
N LEU A 36 -43.58 4.90 0.63
CA LEU A 36 -44.49 5.89 1.20
C LEU A 36 -45.16 6.65 0.07
N ASP A 37 -46.46 6.92 0.22
CA ASP A 37 -47.19 7.74 -0.73
C ASP A 37 -46.48 9.09 -0.91
N PRO A 38 -46.39 9.64 -2.14
CA PRO A 38 -45.77 10.95 -2.38
C PRO A 38 -46.52 12.11 -1.70
N SER A 39 -47.68 11.85 -1.10
CA SER A 39 -48.45 12.78 -0.26
C SER A 39 -48.18 12.64 1.25
N ALA A 40 -47.33 11.69 1.65
CA ALA A 40 -46.96 11.50 3.05
C ALA A 40 -46.23 12.74 3.58
N GLY A 41 -46.58 13.15 4.80
CA GLY A 41 -45.97 14.31 5.44
C GLY A 41 -44.46 14.12 5.65
N GLU A 42 -43.73 15.22 5.69
CA GLU A 42 -42.28 15.25 5.95
C GLU A 42 -41.89 14.48 7.23
N GLU A 43 -42.78 14.40 8.22
CA GLU A 43 -42.58 13.64 9.46
C GLU A 43 -42.56 12.12 9.24
N GLU A 44 -43.45 11.59 8.39
CA GLU A 44 -43.56 10.16 8.13
C GLU A 44 -42.36 9.65 7.33
N LYS A 45 -41.88 10.46 6.38
CA LYS A 45 -40.63 10.20 5.64
C LYS A 45 -39.42 10.13 6.56
N LYS A 46 -39.31 11.06 7.51
CA LYS A 46 -38.25 11.07 8.53
C LYS A 46 -38.33 9.85 9.45
N GLU A 47 -39.53 9.40 9.78
CA GLU A 47 -39.68 8.21 10.63
C GLU A 47 -39.29 6.93 9.90
N ALA A 48 -39.65 6.79 8.62
CA ALA A 48 -39.20 5.66 7.80
C ALA A 48 -37.68 5.65 7.61
N GLU A 49 -37.06 6.81 7.40
CA GLU A 49 -35.61 6.94 7.30
C GLU A 49 -34.90 6.50 8.60
N LYS A 50 -35.42 6.91 9.76
CA LYS A 50 -34.90 6.47 11.06
C LYS A 50 -35.02 4.94 11.23
N LYS A 51 -36.17 4.36 10.87
CA LYS A 51 -36.38 2.90 10.94
C LYS A 51 -35.45 2.15 10.00
N PHE A 52 -35.28 2.64 8.78
CA PHE A 52 -34.35 2.08 7.80
C PHE A 52 -32.90 2.11 8.30
N HIS A 53 -32.49 3.23 8.91
CA HIS A 53 -31.15 3.37 9.49
C HIS A 53 -30.90 2.35 10.61
N LEU A 54 -31.87 2.17 11.51
CA LEU A 54 -31.80 1.16 12.58
C LEU A 54 -31.71 -0.27 12.05
N VAL A 55 -32.49 -0.59 11.01
CA VAL A 55 -32.43 -1.90 10.32
C VAL A 55 -31.05 -2.14 9.70
N TYR A 56 -30.49 -1.11 9.07
CA TYR A 56 -29.15 -1.17 8.48
C TYR A 56 -28.06 -1.36 9.54
N GLU A 57 -28.07 -0.58 10.63
CA GLU A 57 -27.10 -0.70 11.73
C GLU A 57 -27.16 -2.09 12.39
N SER A 58 -28.38 -2.61 12.57
CA SER A 58 -28.61 -3.96 13.09
C SER A 58 -27.97 -5.01 12.18
N PHE A 59 -28.18 -4.91 10.87
CA PHE A 59 -27.58 -5.82 9.90
C PHE A 59 -26.05 -5.70 9.87
N GLU A 60 -25.50 -4.49 9.90
CA GLU A 60 -24.04 -4.28 9.88
C GLU A 60 -23.36 -4.94 11.09
N THR A 61 -23.98 -4.84 12.27
CA THR A 61 -23.46 -5.44 13.50
C THR A 61 -23.61 -6.97 13.50
N LEU A 62 -24.74 -7.49 13.03
CA LEU A 62 -25.06 -8.93 13.10
C LEU A 62 -24.50 -9.76 11.93
N SER A 63 -24.16 -9.12 10.81
CA SER A 63 -23.60 -9.77 9.61
C SER A 63 -22.15 -10.22 9.82
N ASP A 64 -21.32 -9.42 10.50
CA ASP A 64 -19.94 -9.77 10.80
C ASP A 64 -19.86 -10.63 12.08
N PRO A 65 -19.27 -11.84 12.04
CA PRO A 65 -19.17 -12.73 13.20
C PRO A 65 -18.41 -12.10 14.39
N LEU A 66 -17.42 -11.25 14.15
CA LEU A 66 -16.66 -10.57 15.21
C LEU A 66 -17.51 -9.49 15.89
N LYS A 67 -18.21 -8.65 15.10
CA LYS A 67 -19.10 -7.62 15.61
C LYS A 67 -20.30 -8.23 16.35
N ARG A 68 -20.90 -9.29 15.79
CA ARG A 68 -21.97 -10.06 16.43
C ARG A 68 -21.53 -10.61 17.77
N ARG A 69 -20.36 -11.25 17.84
CA ARG A 69 -19.83 -11.78 19.11
C ARG A 69 -19.61 -10.68 20.15
N ALA A 70 -19.10 -9.52 19.75
CA ALA A 70 -18.91 -8.38 20.65
C ALA A 70 -20.25 -7.80 21.14
N TYR A 71 -21.25 -7.74 20.27
CA TYR A 71 -22.62 -7.36 20.65
C TYR A 71 -23.24 -8.36 21.62
N ASP A 72 -23.18 -9.66 21.30
CA ASP A 72 -23.71 -10.74 22.13
C ASP A 72 -23.04 -10.83 23.50
N PHE A 73 -21.75 -10.51 23.58
CA PHE A 73 -21.02 -10.40 24.84
C PHE A 73 -21.52 -9.24 25.69
N ARG A 74 -21.70 -8.06 25.07
CA ARG A 74 -22.16 -6.84 25.75
C ARG A 74 -23.60 -6.98 26.27
N MET A 75 -24.45 -7.63 25.49
CA MET A 75 -25.85 -7.89 25.85
C MET A 75 -26.02 -9.07 26.80
N GLY A 76 -24.95 -9.83 27.07
CA GLY A 76 -25.00 -11.02 27.94
C GLY A 76 -25.71 -12.22 27.32
N PHE A 77 -25.95 -12.22 26.01
CA PHE A 77 -26.53 -13.36 25.29
C PHE A 77 -25.58 -14.56 25.24
N THR A 78 -24.27 -14.30 25.22
CA THR A 78 -23.25 -15.34 25.33
C THR A 78 -22.68 -15.36 26.75
N ARG A 79 -22.85 -16.50 27.44
CA ARG A 79 -22.08 -16.76 28.65
C ARG A 79 -20.66 -17.01 28.24
N THR A 80 -19.72 -16.20 28.74
CA THR A 80 -18.31 -16.42 28.48
C THR A 80 -17.93 -17.83 28.97
N PRO A 81 -17.26 -18.65 28.15
CA PRO A 81 -16.76 -19.95 28.61
C PRO A 81 -15.75 -19.77 29.76
N PHE A 82 -15.19 -18.57 29.88
CA PHE A 82 -14.29 -18.16 30.96
C PHE A 82 -14.94 -18.16 32.35
N SER A 83 -16.27 -18.03 32.44
CA SER A 83 -16.98 -18.04 33.73
C SER A 83 -16.96 -19.40 34.44
N ARG A 84 -16.46 -20.48 33.82
CA ARG A 84 -16.39 -21.83 34.40
C ARG A 84 -14.98 -22.32 34.74
N ARG A 85 -13.91 -21.57 34.42
CA ARG A 85 -12.53 -22.00 34.70
C ARG A 85 -12.08 -21.56 36.10
N SER A 86 -11.34 -22.42 36.76
CA SER A 86 -10.71 -22.09 38.05
C SER A 86 -9.61 -21.04 37.82
N THR A 87 -9.50 -20.06 38.71
CA THR A 87 -8.46 -19.00 38.64
C THR A 87 -7.04 -19.59 38.68
N SER A 88 -6.87 -20.76 39.30
CA SER A 88 -5.60 -21.48 39.37
C SER A 88 -5.16 -22.08 38.03
N GLU A 89 -6.09 -22.66 37.26
CA GLU A 89 -5.82 -23.25 35.94
C GLU A 89 -5.36 -22.19 34.93
N LEU A 90 -6.05 -21.04 34.95
CA LEU A 90 -5.72 -19.89 34.10
C LEU A 90 -4.34 -19.30 34.43
N SER A 91 -3.94 -19.35 35.70
CA SER A 91 -2.61 -18.88 36.12
C SER A 91 -1.49 -19.78 35.59
N SER A 92 -1.69 -21.11 35.57
CA SER A 92 -0.70 -22.05 35.03
C SER A 92 -0.57 -21.89 33.51
N GLU A 93 -1.70 -21.88 32.79
CA GLU A 93 -1.71 -21.67 31.34
C GLU A 93 -1.07 -20.34 30.94
N LEU A 94 -1.30 -19.27 31.71
CA LEU A 94 -0.71 -17.96 31.44
C LEU A 94 0.80 -17.94 31.68
N SER A 95 1.29 -18.65 32.69
CA SER A 95 2.74 -18.79 32.95
C SER A 95 3.42 -19.57 31.81
N GLU A 96 2.83 -20.68 31.39
CA GLU A 96 3.33 -21.49 30.28
C GLU A 96 3.32 -20.71 28.95
N LEU A 97 2.26 -19.95 28.68
CA LEU A 97 2.18 -19.10 27.49
C LEU A 97 3.24 -17.99 27.53
N SER A 98 3.46 -17.36 28.68
CA SER A 98 4.49 -16.35 28.87
C SER A 98 5.89 -16.88 28.54
N GLN A 99 6.22 -18.07 29.05
CA GLN A 99 7.49 -18.74 28.77
C GLN A 99 7.65 -19.09 27.29
N ASN A 100 6.56 -19.55 26.64
CA ASN A 100 6.57 -19.85 25.21
C ASN A 100 6.76 -18.59 24.35
N VAL A 101 6.11 -17.48 24.69
CA VAL A 101 6.29 -16.20 24.01
C VAL A 101 7.73 -15.71 24.16
N GLU A 102 8.30 -15.79 25.37
CA GLU A 102 9.69 -15.37 25.61
C GLU A 102 10.68 -16.22 24.79
N ARG A 103 10.45 -17.54 24.73
CA ARG A 103 11.24 -18.47 23.91
C ARG A 103 11.20 -18.08 22.42
N VAL A 104 10.01 -17.87 21.86
CA VAL A 104 9.84 -17.47 20.45
C VAL A 104 10.51 -16.11 20.18
N MET A 105 10.40 -15.16 21.11
CA MET A 105 11.06 -13.85 20.98
C MET A 105 12.58 -13.99 20.96
N LYS A 106 13.15 -14.84 21.82
CA LYS A 106 14.59 -15.12 21.84
C LYS A 106 15.06 -15.77 20.55
N GLU A 107 14.31 -16.73 20.02
CA GLU A 107 14.58 -17.38 18.73
C GLU A 107 14.55 -16.36 17.58
N ARG A 108 13.52 -15.52 17.53
CA ARG A 108 13.37 -14.47 16.51
C ARG A 108 14.46 -13.40 16.61
N ALA A 109 14.85 -13.01 17.82
CA ALA A 109 15.97 -12.10 18.05
C ALA A 109 17.31 -12.71 17.64
N ALA A 110 17.52 -14.01 17.92
CA ALA A 110 18.71 -14.73 17.47
C ALA A 110 18.77 -14.82 15.94
N TRP A 111 17.64 -15.07 15.29
CA TRP A 111 17.53 -15.04 13.83
C TRP A 111 17.88 -13.66 13.27
N ALA A 112 17.34 -12.58 13.84
CA ALA A 112 17.63 -11.21 13.41
C ALA A 112 19.13 -10.86 13.53
N ARG A 113 19.78 -11.23 14.64
CA ARG A 113 21.22 -11.03 14.82
C ARG A 113 22.06 -11.74 13.76
N ARG A 114 21.71 -13.00 13.43
CA ARG A 114 22.41 -13.76 12.37
C ARG A 114 22.26 -13.09 11.01
N GLN A 115 21.06 -12.61 10.69
CA GLN A 115 20.83 -11.90 9.45
C GLN A 115 21.66 -10.61 9.39
N GLU A 116 21.67 -9.82 10.44
CA GLU A 116 22.43 -8.57 10.50
C GLU A 116 23.94 -8.78 10.35
N GLU A 117 24.46 -9.88 10.88
CA GLU A 117 25.86 -10.28 10.67
C GLU A 117 26.16 -10.62 9.20
N LEU A 118 25.27 -11.36 8.54
CA LEU A 118 25.40 -11.64 7.10
C LEU A 118 25.34 -10.36 6.27
N TYR A 119 24.42 -9.46 6.59
CA TYR A 119 24.33 -8.14 5.93
C TYR A 119 25.61 -7.33 6.15
N ARG A 120 26.16 -7.35 7.36
CA ARG A 120 27.42 -6.67 7.69
C ARG A 120 28.58 -7.19 6.85
N LYS A 121 28.77 -8.52 6.78
CA LYS A 121 29.80 -9.16 5.96
C LYS A 121 29.65 -8.82 4.48
N ARG A 122 28.42 -8.89 3.96
CA ARG A 122 28.11 -8.52 2.57
C ARG A 122 28.44 -7.05 2.26
N LEU A 123 28.17 -6.13 3.19
CA LEU A 123 28.52 -4.72 3.03
C LEU A 123 30.04 -4.50 3.05
N GLU A 124 30.75 -5.25 3.89
CA GLU A 124 32.22 -5.21 3.96
C GLU A 124 32.85 -5.73 2.67
N GLU A 125 32.36 -6.83 2.11
CA GLU A 125 32.77 -7.34 0.81
C GLU A 125 32.55 -6.31 -0.32
N ILE A 126 31.39 -5.65 -0.33
CA ILE A 126 31.09 -4.60 -1.30
C ILE A 126 32.07 -3.42 -1.14
N ARG A 127 32.36 -3.03 0.10
CA ARG A 127 33.29 -1.94 0.41
C ARG A 127 34.71 -2.28 -0.04
N GLU A 128 35.18 -3.48 0.24
CA GLU A 128 36.49 -3.95 -0.21
C GLU A 128 36.57 -4.02 -1.73
N ARG A 129 35.51 -4.47 -2.39
CA ARG A 129 35.45 -4.51 -3.85
C ARG A 129 35.60 -3.11 -4.45
N ILE A 130 34.95 -2.11 -3.87
CA ILE A 130 35.10 -0.70 -4.29
C ILE A 130 36.53 -0.21 -4.03
N ARG A 131 37.11 -0.51 -2.86
CA ARG A 131 38.50 -0.14 -2.54
C ARG A 131 39.49 -0.72 -3.56
N ARG A 132 39.43 -2.03 -3.83
CA ARG A 132 40.30 -2.70 -4.80
C ARG A 132 40.12 -2.14 -6.21
N SER A 133 38.90 -1.82 -6.61
CA SER A 133 38.64 -1.20 -7.90
C SER A 133 39.28 0.18 -8.02
N ARG A 134 39.29 0.99 -6.95
CA ARG A 134 39.95 2.31 -6.93
C ARG A 134 41.47 2.18 -7.02
N GLU A 135 42.06 1.27 -6.25
CA GLU A 135 43.50 0.97 -6.30
C GLU A 135 43.92 0.48 -7.70
N GLN A 136 43.10 -0.35 -8.35
CA GLN A 136 43.32 -0.78 -9.72
C GLN A 136 43.25 0.38 -10.72
N THR A 137 42.30 1.30 -10.57
CA THR A 137 42.24 2.49 -11.45
C THR A 137 43.40 3.46 -11.21
N GLU A 138 43.85 3.63 -9.95
CA GLU A 138 44.98 4.49 -9.58
C GLU A 138 46.32 3.93 -10.10
N THR A 139 46.52 2.61 -10.00
CA THR A 139 47.70 1.94 -10.57
C THR A 139 47.68 1.93 -12.10
N ALA A 140 46.50 1.78 -12.71
CA ALA A 140 46.34 1.89 -14.16
C ALA A 140 46.62 3.33 -14.65
N SER A 141 46.11 4.36 -13.97
CA SER A 141 46.39 5.76 -14.32
C SER A 141 47.86 6.12 -14.12
N ALA A 142 48.49 5.69 -13.03
CA ALA A 142 49.92 5.89 -12.79
C ALA A 142 50.82 5.17 -13.81
N SER A 143 50.36 4.04 -14.38
CA SER A 143 51.08 3.32 -15.44
C SER A 143 50.88 3.97 -16.82
N THR A 144 49.76 4.65 -17.05
CA THR A 144 49.49 5.43 -18.27
C THR A 144 50.26 6.76 -18.28
N GLU A 145 50.51 7.37 -17.12
CA GLU A 145 51.21 8.65 -16.96
C GLU A 145 52.73 8.57 -17.23
N GLN A 146 53.29 7.37 -17.41
CA GLN A 146 54.71 7.14 -17.77
C GLN A 146 54.94 6.85 -19.26
N GLN A 147 53.93 6.97 -20.12
CA GLN A 147 54.14 7.01 -21.56
C GLN A 147 54.25 8.47 -22.01
N PRO A 148 55.35 8.91 -22.65
CA PRO A 148 55.44 10.25 -23.18
C PRO A 148 54.30 10.44 -24.17
N GLU A 149 53.51 11.47 -23.91
CA GLU A 149 52.54 12.06 -24.81
C GLU A 149 53.14 12.19 -26.22
N LYS A 150 52.76 11.24 -27.09
CA LYS A 150 52.64 11.56 -28.51
C LYS A 150 51.41 12.42 -28.61
N GLU A 151 51.63 13.72 -28.73
CA GLU A 151 50.67 14.68 -29.25
C GLU A 151 50.23 14.20 -30.65
N GLU A 152 49.21 13.35 -30.71
CA GLU A 152 48.43 13.19 -31.93
C GLU A 152 47.43 14.34 -31.94
N GLU A 153 47.71 15.33 -32.79
CA GLU A 153 46.83 16.47 -33.05
C GLU A 153 45.40 15.98 -33.34
N ILE A 154 44.49 16.25 -32.40
CA ILE A 154 43.06 16.05 -32.61
C ILE A 154 42.61 17.19 -33.54
N PRO A 155 42.03 16.91 -34.72
CA PRO A 155 41.51 17.96 -35.58
C PRO A 155 40.41 18.72 -34.83
N VAL A 156 40.55 20.04 -34.79
CA VAL A 156 39.60 20.97 -34.15
C VAL A 156 38.23 20.77 -34.80
N VAL A 157 37.34 20.07 -34.09
CA VAL A 157 35.91 20.02 -34.42
C VAL A 157 35.18 21.08 -33.61
N GLU A 158 34.44 21.92 -34.35
CA GLU A 158 33.76 23.13 -33.91
C GLU A 158 33.01 23.01 -32.58
N GLN A 159 33.27 24.00 -31.70
CA GLN A 159 32.50 24.26 -30.50
C GLN A 159 31.06 24.61 -30.86
N PHE A 160 30.11 23.75 -30.46
CA PHE A 160 28.71 24.16 -30.33
C PHE A 160 28.40 24.50 -28.88
N VAL A 161 28.05 25.77 -28.66
CA VAL A 161 27.53 26.27 -27.38
C VAL A 161 26.02 26.01 -27.35
N PHE A 162 25.55 25.33 -26.31
CA PHE A 162 24.12 25.29 -25.98
C PHE A 162 23.95 25.62 -24.49
N ASP A 163 23.34 26.78 -24.23
CA ASP A 163 22.86 27.26 -22.92
C ASP A 163 23.77 27.03 -21.69
N GLY A 164 25.06 27.33 -21.82
CA GLY A 164 25.90 27.71 -20.68
C GLY A 164 26.26 26.65 -19.64
N ILE A 165 26.12 25.35 -19.92
CA ILE A 165 26.59 24.28 -19.02
C ILE A 165 27.56 23.36 -19.76
N PHE A 166 28.83 23.35 -19.34
CA PHE A 166 29.86 22.44 -19.82
C PHE A 166 29.74 21.07 -19.16
N ILE A 167 29.56 20.00 -19.94
CA ILE A 167 29.70 18.63 -19.45
C ILE A 167 30.63 17.88 -20.42
N ASN A 168 31.86 17.60 -19.97
CA ASN A 168 32.70 16.59 -20.61
C ASN A 168 32.27 15.22 -20.08
N LEU A 169 31.72 14.38 -20.96
CA LEU A 169 31.35 13.02 -20.63
C LEU A 169 31.99 12.05 -21.62
N ASP A 170 33.26 11.73 -21.38
CA ASP A 170 33.90 10.54 -21.95
C ASP A 170 33.33 9.28 -21.29
N CYS A 171 32.11 8.91 -21.68
CA CYS A 171 31.55 7.61 -21.38
C CYS A 171 31.48 6.82 -22.69
N LYS A 172 32.47 5.96 -22.93
CA LYS A 172 32.46 4.86 -23.90
C LYS A 172 31.40 3.79 -23.55
N LEU A 173 30.17 4.20 -23.25
CA LEU A 173 29.00 3.33 -23.22
C LEU A 173 28.42 3.37 -24.63
N LYS A 174 28.64 2.30 -25.41
CA LYS A 174 27.91 2.12 -26.66
C LYS A 174 26.41 2.23 -26.35
N PRO A 175 25.68 3.15 -26.98
CA PRO A 175 24.28 3.37 -26.65
C PRO A 175 23.53 2.06 -26.85
N HIS A 176 22.90 1.58 -25.79
CA HIS A 176 21.99 0.44 -25.85
C HIS A 176 20.92 0.75 -26.92
N ASP A 177 20.59 -0.20 -27.80
CA ASP A 177 19.60 -0.02 -28.88
C ASP A 177 18.28 0.60 -28.40
N GLU A 178 17.86 0.32 -27.15
CA GLU A 178 16.66 0.93 -26.57
C GLU A 178 16.82 2.44 -26.26
N TRP A 179 18.03 2.90 -26.00
CA TRP A 179 18.34 4.32 -25.78
C TRP A 179 18.15 5.11 -27.08
N GLU A 180 18.66 4.63 -28.21
CA GLU A 180 18.44 5.28 -29.52
C GLU A 180 16.96 5.28 -29.92
N ARG A 181 16.25 4.17 -29.66
CA ARG A 181 14.80 4.07 -29.88
C ARG A 181 14.04 5.10 -29.02
N ARG A 182 14.38 5.24 -27.74
CA ARG A 182 13.77 6.24 -26.85
C ARG A 182 14.10 7.67 -27.27
N LYS A 183 15.33 7.94 -27.73
CA LYS A 183 15.74 9.24 -28.23
C LYS A 183 14.91 9.68 -29.45
N LYS A 184 14.76 8.81 -30.45
CA LYS A 184 13.89 9.06 -31.62
C LYS A 184 12.43 9.32 -31.22
N LEU A 185 11.93 8.62 -30.21
CA LEU A 185 10.56 8.77 -29.71
C LEU A 185 10.33 10.09 -28.95
N VAL A 186 11.37 10.60 -28.29
CA VAL A 186 11.35 11.93 -27.65
C VAL A 186 11.46 13.03 -28.69
N GLU A 187 12.32 12.87 -29.70
CA GLU A 187 12.45 13.80 -30.83
C GLU A 187 11.16 13.88 -31.65
N GLN A 188 10.51 12.75 -31.96
CA GLN A 188 9.20 12.73 -32.62
C GLN A 188 8.13 13.45 -31.78
N ARG A 189 8.09 13.23 -30.46
CA ARG A 189 7.13 13.93 -29.57
C ARG A 189 7.45 15.41 -29.40
N ARG A 190 8.70 15.83 -29.55
CA ARG A 190 9.10 17.24 -29.55
C ARG A 190 8.73 17.90 -30.89
N ALA A 191 8.96 17.22 -32.01
CA ALA A 191 8.53 17.66 -33.34
C ALA A 191 7.00 17.77 -33.44
N GLN A 192 6.25 16.79 -32.90
CA GLN A 192 4.78 16.85 -32.83
C GLN A 192 4.26 17.99 -31.95
N ARG A 193 4.97 18.33 -30.87
CA ARG A 193 4.62 19.50 -30.04
C ARG A 193 4.92 20.80 -30.76
N LEU A 194 6.03 20.89 -31.49
CA LEU A 194 6.38 22.08 -32.26
C LEU A 194 5.47 22.25 -33.49
N SER A 195 5.08 21.16 -34.15
CA SER A 195 4.10 21.19 -35.25
C SER A 195 2.68 21.46 -34.74
N GLY A 196 2.33 20.96 -33.55
CA GLY A 196 1.06 21.27 -32.88
C GLY A 196 0.99 22.72 -32.39
N ASN A 197 2.11 23.30 -31.96
CA ASN A 197 2.18 24.72 -31.62
C ASN A 197 2.20 25.63 -32.86
N ALA A 198 2.71 25.15 -33.99
CA ALA A 198 2.63 25.88 -35.26
C ALA A 198 1.20 25.95 -35.79
N PHE A 199 0.38 24.90 -35.58
CA PHE A 199 -1.02 24.90 -36.00
C PHE A 199 -1.93 25.81 -35.15
N CYS A 200 -1.55 26.10 -33.89
CA CYS A 200 -2.34 26.97 -33.01
C CYS A 200 -1.98 28.46 -33.09
N GLN A 201 -0.85 28.85 -33.69
CA GLN A 201 -0.49 30.26 -33.84
C GLN A 201 -0.97 30.91 -35.15
N GLU A 202 -1.37 30.14 -36.17
CA GLU A 202 -1.96 30.69 -37.41
C GLU A 202 -3.48 30.93 -37.35
N ALA A 203 -4.17 30.48 -36.29
CA ALA A 203 -5.63 30.66 -36.16
C ALA A 203 -6.08 31.90 -35.37
N VAL A 204 -5.16 32.80 -34.97
CA VAL A 204 -5.48 34.00 -34.18
C VAL A 204 -5.14 35.32 -34.89
N VAL A 205 -4.53 35.28 -36.09
CA VAL A 205 -4.34 36.49 -36.91
C VAL A 205 -4.61 36.15 -38.39
N SER A 206 -5.88 36.08 -38.76
CA SER A 206 -6.49 36.64 -39.99
C SER A 206 -7.92 36.17 -40.18
#